data_AF-A0A972D5G3-F1
#
_entry.id   AF-A0A972D5G3-F1
#
_cell.length_a   1.000
_cell.length_b   1.000
_cell.length_c   1.000
_cell.angle_alpha   90.00
_cell.angle_beta   90.00
_cell.angle_gamma   90.00
#
_symmetry.space_group_name_H-M   'P 1'
#
loop_
_entity.id
_entity.type
_entity.pdbx_description
1 polymer ?
#
loop_
_entity_poly.entity_id
_entity_poly.type
_entity_poly.pdbx_seq_one_letter_code
_entity_poly.pdbx_strand_id
1 'polypeptide(L)'
;MSDERYIAVVGFRHFYGRKIFKPAQIVKLVKEPNNTYDDEAIRVEMKPLGQVGYVANSTATVPRGCYSAGRIYDTFDRFCYGIVRFVTKETVIVELLDKIRMQIVLVETSELHQSN
;
A
#
# COMPACT_ATOMS: atom_id res chain seq x y z
N MET A 1 -12.78 18.17 4.83
CA MET A 1 -13.06 16.76 4.49
C MET A 1 -11.72 16.10 4.23
N SER A 2 -11.37 15.03 4.93
CA SER A 2 -10.16 14.27 4.57
C SER A 2 -10.46 13.50 3.29
N ASP A 3 -9.76 13.80 2.21
CA ASP A 3 -9.83 13.00 0.98
C ASP A 3 -9.20 11.64 1.26
N GLU A 4 -10.05 10.68 1.62
CA GLU A 4 -9.66 9.28 1.76
C GLU A 4 -9.24 8.75 0.39
N ARG A 5 -7.94 8.48 0.23
CA ARG A 5 -7.36 7.98 -1.02
C ARG A 5 -7.11 6.50 -0.89
N TYR A 6 -7.80 5.71 -1.70
CA TYR A 6 -7.62 4.27 -1.75
C TYR A 6 -6.81 3.85 -2.98
N ILE A 7 -5.98 2.83 -2.82
CA ILE A 7 -5.32 2.13 -3.91
C ILE A 7 -5.59 0.64 -3.84
N ALA A 8 -5.32 -0.03 -4.95
CA ALA A 8 -5.39 -1.48 -5.06
C ALA A 8 -3.98 -2.06 -5.17
N VAL A 9 -3.69 -3.09 -4.38
CA VAL A 9 -2.49 -3.91 -4.50
C VAL A 9 -2.83 -5.18 -5.26
N VAL A 10 -2.05 -5.45 -6.29
CA VAL A 10 -2.17 -6.60 -7.19
C VAL A 10 -0.83 -7.32 -7.31
N GLY A 11 -0.79 -8.42 -8.06
CA GLY A 11 0.44 -9.20 -8.27
C GLY A 11 0.95 -9.97 -7.05
N PHE A 12 0.29 -9.85 -5.89
CA PHE A 12 0.70 -10.52 -4.64
C PHE A 12 0.73 -12.05 -4.71
N ARG A 13 0.06 -12.65 -5.69
CA ARG A 13 0.10 -14.12 -5.94
C ARG A 13 1.47 -14.60 -6.41
N HIS A 14 2.31 -13.73 -6.96
CA HIS A 14 3.69 -14.04 -7.34
C HIS A 14 4.67 -13.95 -6.16
N PHE A 15 4.19 -13.52 -4.98
CA PHE A 15 4.95 -13.38 -3.75
C PHE A 15 4.41 -14.37 -2.70
N TYR A 16 3.89 -13.85 -1.58
CA TYR A 16 3.40 -14.66 -0.46
C TYR A 16 1.88 -14.96 -0.53
N GLY A 17 1.20 -14.47 -1.56
CA GLY A 17 -0.25 -14.60 -1.71
C GLY A 17 -1.04 -13.73 -0.74
N ARG A 18 -2.37 -13.92 -0.71
CA ARG A 18 -3.28 -13.06 0.06
C ARG A 18 -3.22 -13.24 1.58
N LYS A 19 -2.70 -14.39 2.08
CA LYS A 19 -2.81 -14.78 3.49
C LYS A 19 -2.00 -13.89 4.45
N ILE A 20 -0.99 -13.20 3.93
CA ILE A 20 -0.14 -12.30 4.72
C ILE A 20 -0.83 -10.97 5.03
N PHE A 21 -1.82 -10.57 4.23
CA PHE A 21 -2.55 -9.33 4.42
C PHE A 21 -3.70 -9.53 5.40
N LYS A 22 -3.80 -8.62 6.36
CA LYS A 22 -4.92 -8.51 7.31
C LYS A 22 -5.34 -7.04 7.39
N PRO A 23 -6.64 -6.75 7.56
CA PRO A 23 -7.09 -5.40 7.87
C PRO A 23 -6.30 -4.78 9.03
N ALA A 24 -6.14 -3.45 8.98
CA ALA A 24 -5.36 -2.64 9.90
C ALA A 24 -3.82 -2.82 9.84
N GLN A 25 -3.29 -3.68 8.98
CA GLN A 25 -1.84 -3.76 8.77
C GLN A 25 -1.31 -2.57 7.96
N ILE A 26 -0.13 -2.09 8.35
CA ILE A 26 0.59 -1.05 7.61
C ILE A 26 1.44 -1.69 6.53
N VAL A 27 1.35 -1.13 5.32
CA VAL A 27 2.21 -1.45 4.19
C VAL A 27 3.01 -0.22 3.78
N LYS A 28 4.22 -0.43 3.26
CA LYS A 28 5.05 0.62 2.70
C LYS A 28 4.97 0.59 1.18
N LEU A 29 4.71 1.73 0.56
CA LEU A 29 4.67 1.90 -0.88
C LEU A 29 5.96 2.59 -1.30
N VAL A 30 6.72 2.01 -2.23
CA VAL A 30 8.03 2.51 -2.63
C VAL A 30 8.06 2.67 -4.15
N LYS A 31 8.45 3.85 -4.63
CA LYS A 31 8.65 4.07 -6.07
C LYS A 31 9.78 3.19 -6.59
N GLU A 32 9.60 2.66 -7.80
CA GLU A 32 10.57 1.83 -8.50
C GLU A 32 10.83 2.40 -9.92
N PRO A 33 11.47 3.57 -10.03
CA PRO A 33 11.64 4.28 -11.31
C PRO A 33 12.51 3.52 -12.33
N ASN A 34 13.28 2.53 -11.87
CA ASN A 34 14.13 1.70 -12.73
C ASN A 34 13.46 0.36 -13.09
N ASN A 35 12.13 0.25 -12.94
CA ASN A 35 11.41 -0.94 -13.34
C ASN A 35 11.40 -1.06 -14.88
N THR A 36 11.60 -2.27 -15.39
CA THR A 36 11.74 -2.52 -16.83
C THR A 36 10.45 -2.40 -17.63
N TYR A 37 9.29 -2.32 -16.97
CA TYR A 37 7.98 -2.36 -17.61
C TYR A 37 7.17 -1.07 -17.44
N ASP A 38 7.32 -0.40 -16.30
CA ASP A 38 6.51 0.76 -15.90
C ASP A 38 7.38 1.71 -15.05
N ASP A 39 7.70 2.89 -15.57
CA ASP A 39 8.49 3.92 -14.87
C ASP A 39 7.74 4.55 -13.68
N GLU A 40 6.42 4.40 -13.66
CA GLU A 40 5.54 4.76 -12.56
C GLU A 40 5.26 3.59 -11.59
N ALA A 41 6.02 2.49 -11.69
CA ALA A 41 5.85 1.34 -10.81
C ALA A 41 6.02 1.72 -9.33
N ILE A 42 5.06 1.30 -8.51
CA ILE A 42 5.10 1.43 -7.05
C ILE A 42 4.98 0.04 -6.45
N ARG A 43 6.09 -0.46 -5.89
CA ARG A 43 6.10 -1.75 -5.19
C ARG A 43 5.59 -1.60 -3.76
N VAL A 44 4.91 -2.64 -3.28
CA VAL A 44 4.35 -2.70 -1.92
C VAL A 44 5.22 -3.62 -1.08
N GLU A 45 5.62 -3.15 0.08
CA GLU A 45 6.45 -3.87 1.04
C GLU A 45 5.77 -4.04 2.40
N MET A 46 6.07 -5.17 3.06
CA MET A 46 5.73 -5.44 4.46
C MET A 46 6.97 -5.90 5.21
N LYS A 47 7.21 -5.39 6.42
CA LYS A 47 8.29 -5.93 7.28
C LYS A 47 7.78 -7.19 8.02
N PRO A 48 8.61 -8.25 8.17
CA PRO A 48 9.97 -8.43 7.63
C PRO A 48 10.02 -9.05 6.23
N LEU A 49 8.88 -9.27 5.57
CA LEU A 49 8.75 -10.03 4.31
C LEU A 49 9.43 -9.38 3.09
N GLY A 50 9.56 -8.06 3.06
CA GLY A 50 10.01 -7.35 1.86
C GLY A 50 8.86 -7.12 0.89
N GLN A 51 9.08 -7.33 -0.41
CA GLN A 51 8.09 -7.07 -1.45
C GLN A 51 6.94 -8.08 -1.42
N VAL A 52 5.71 -7.57 -1.47
CA VAL A 52 4.49 -8.38 -1.37
C VAL A 52 3.50 -8.14 -2.52
N GLY A 53 3.76 -7.17 -3.40
CA GLY A 53 2.91 -6.85 -4.54
C GLY A 53 3.27 -5.51 -5.17
N TYR A 54 2.38 -5.02 -6.04
CA TYR A 54 2.48 -3.72 -6.70
C TYR A 54 1.15 -2.97 -6.62
N VAL A 55 1.22 -1.64 -6.66
CA VAL A 55 0.04 -0.80 -6.85
C VAL A 55 -0.49 -1.01 -8.27
N ALA A 56 -1.80 -1.21 -8.40
CA ALA A 56 -2.46 -1.36 -9.69
C ALA A 56 -2.34 -0.08 -10.52
N ASN A 57 -1.96 -0.21 -11.80
CA ASN A 57 -1.84 0.95 -12.70
C ASN A 57 -2.82 0.91 -13.90
N SER A 58 -3.29 -0.27 -14.31
CA SER A 58 -4.14 -0.40 -15.50
C SER A 58 -5.64 -0.37 -15.19
N THR A 59 -6.46 0.04 -16.17
CA THR A 59 -7.93 0.03 -16.06
C THR A 59 -8.52 -1.35 -15.74
N ALA A 60 -7.83 -2.42 -16.11
CA ALA A 60 -8.25 -3.79 -15.82
C ALA A 60 -7.98 -4.19 -14.35
N THR A 61 -7.04 -3.52 -13.68
CA THR A 61 -6.57 -3.90 -12.33
C THR A 61 -6.94 -2.89 -11.25
N VAL A 62 -7.22 -1.63 -11.63
CA VAL A 62 -7.64 -0.56 -10.72
C VAL A 62 -9.17 -0.64 -10.53
N PRO A 63 -9.66 -0.98 -9.33
CA PRO A 63 -11.09 -0.99 -9.05
C PRO A 63 -11.66 0.44 -9.06
N ARG A 64 -12.96 0.57 -9.37
CA ARG A 64 -13.66 1.85 -9.22
C ARG A 64 -13.53 2.37 -7.78
N GLY A 65 -13.24 3.66 -7.64
CA GLY A 65 -12.99 4.31 -6.34
C GLY A 65 -11.55 4.22 -5.84
N CYS A 66 -10.67 3.49 -6.53
CA CYS A 66 -9.24 3.48 -6.25
C CYS A 66 -8.46 4.37 -7.24
N TYR A 67 -7.32 4.87 -6.77
CA TYR A 67 -6.34 5.59 -7.55
C TYR A 67 -5.33 4.62 -8.15
N SER A 68 -4.91 4.88 -9.39
CA SER A 68 -3.83 4.12 -10.04
C SER A 68 -2.46 4.51 -9.49
N ALA A 69 -1.44 3.68 -9.74
CA ALA A 69 -0.05 3.99 -9.40
C ALA A 69 0.38 5.34 -9.98
N GLY A 70 0.19 5.56 -11.29
CA GLY A 70 0.52 6.83 -11.94
C GLY A 70 -0.22 8.02 -11.31
N ARG A 71 -1.50 7.85 -10.93
CA ARG A 71 -2.25 8.94 -10.31
C ARG A 71 -1.69 9.37 -8.94
N ILE A 72 -1.13 8.43 -8.18
CA ILE A 72 -0.56 8.73 -6.87
C ILE A 72 0.94 9.03 -6.92
N TYR A 73 1.60 8.79 -8.05
CA TYR A 73 3.06 8.81 -8.16
C TYR A 73 3.64 10.16 -7.71
N ASP A 74 3.13 11.27 -8.24
CA ASP A 74 3.63 12.61 -7.91
C ASP A 74 3.13 13.16 -6.56
N THR A 75 2.31 12.39 -5.83
CA THR A 75 1.72 12.84 -4.55
C THR A 75 2.61 12.58 -3.34
N PHE A 76 3.73 11.88 -3.53
CA PHE A 76 4.72 11.61 -2.49
C PHE A 76 6.13 11.53 -3.10
N ASP A 77 7.14 11.58 -2.23
CA ASP A 77 8.54 11.51 -2.63
C ASP A 77 8.97 10.04 -2.89
N ARG A 78 9.94 9.48 -2.17
CA ARG A 78 10.44 8.12 -2.44
C ARG A 78 9.49 7.01 -1.99
N PHE A 79 8.81 7.21 -0.88
CA PHE A 79 7.89 6.23 -0.31
C PHE A 79 6.77 6.91 0.47
N CYS A 80 5.66 6.20 0.60
CA CYS A 80 4.57 6.54 1.51
C CYS A 80 4.08 5.26 2.21
N TYR A 81 3.09 5.41 3.09
CA TYR A 81 2.51 4.29 3.82
C TYR A 81 1.02 4.22 3.57
N GLY A 82 0.47 3.03 3.72
CA GLY A 82 -0.96 2.80 3.68
C GLY A 82 -1.37 1.75 4.68
N ILE A 83 -2.67 1.74 4.98
CA ILE A 83 -3.29 0.75 5.87
C ILE A 83 -4.21 -0.15 5.06
N VAL A 84 -4.07 -1.46 5.25
CA VAL A 84 -4.95 -2.45 4.61
C VAL A 84 -6.36 -2.28 5.17
N ARG A 85 -7.33 -2.05 4.29
CA ARG A 85 -8.75 -1.95 4.67
C ARG A 85 -9.52 -3.20 4.26
N PHE A 86 -9.27 -3.72 3.06
CA PHE A 86 -9.97 -4.91 2.56
C PHE A 86 -9.02 -5.87 1.84
N VAL A 87 -9.25 -7.17 2.02
CA VAL A 87 -8.51 -8.24 1.33
C VAL A 87 -9.51 -9.09 0.57
N THR A 88 -9.38 -9.12 -0.75
CA THR A 88 -10.22 -9.94 -1.63
C THR A 88 -9.42 -11.10 -2.21
N LYS A 89 -10.00 -11.86 -3.14
CA LYS A 89 -9.29 -12.94 -3.83
C LYS A 89 -8.17 -12.42 -4.74
N GLU A 90 -8.38 -11.26 -5.36
CA GLU A 90 -7.54 -10.76 -6.46
C GLU A 90 -6.91 -9.40 -6.17
N THR A 91 -7.40 -8.68 -5.16
CA THR A 91 -6.97 -7.32 -4.84
C THR A 91 -6.93 -7.09 -3.32
N VAL A 92 -5.97 -6.31 -2.85
CA VAL A 92 -5.96 -5.75 -1.50
C VAL A 92 -6.19 -4.25 -1.59
N ILE A 93 -7.21 -3.74 -0.90
CA ILE A 93 -7.52 -2.31 -0.88
C ILE A 93 -6.80 -1.67 0.31
N VAL A 94 -6.04 -0.63 0.01
CA VAL A 94 -5.20 0.09 0.97
C VAL A 94 -5.58 1.56 0.97
N GLU A 95 -5.78 2.12 2.15
CA GLU A 95 -5.94 3.57 2.32
C GLU A 95 -4.57 4.22 2.51
N LEU A 96 -4.27 5.27 1.75
CA LEU A 96 -3.03 6.03 1.90
C LEU A 96 -3.07 6.87 3.18
N LEU A 97 -2.01 6.77 3.97
CA LEU A 97 -1.84 7.55 5.19
C LEU A 97 -1.13 8.87 4.86
N ASP A 98 -1.67 9.98 5.36
CA ASP A 98 -0.92 11.23 5.42
C ASP A 98 0.15 11.19 6.53
N LYS A 99 1.05 12.17 6.52
CA LYS A 99 2.17 12.21 7.47
C LYS A 99 1.72 12.26 8.93
N ILE A 100 0.62 12.96 9.23
CA ILE A 100 0.11 13.15 10.58
C ILE A 100 -0.51 11.84 11.08
N ARG A 101 -1.38 11.22 10.28
CA ARG A 101 -1.99 9.92 10.56
C ARG A 101 -0.92 8.84 10.75
N MET A 102 0.14 8.85 9.95
CA MET A 102 1.25 7.90 10.12
C MET A 102 1.98 8.07 11.46
N GLN A 103 2.23 9.31 11.90
CA GLN A 103 2.85 9.57 13.21
C GLN A 103 1.98 9.04 14.35
N ILE A 104 0.67 9.27 14.29
CA ILE A 104 -0.28 8.77 15.30
C ILE A 104 -0.24 7.24 15.36
N VAL A 105 -0.36 6.58 14.20
CA VAL A 105 -0.35 5.11 14.13
C VAL A 105 0.97 4.53 14.66
N LEU A 106 2.11 5.17 14.39
CA LEU A 106 3.41 4.74 14.91
C LEU A 106 3.50 4.88 16.44
N VAL A 107 2.97 5.97 17.00
CA VAL A 107 2.92 6.18 18.45
C VAL A 107 2.03 5.12 19.11
N GLU A 108 0.79 4.96 18.63
CA GLU A 108 -0.15 3.97 19.18
C GLU A 108 0.39 2.53 19.08
N THR A 109 1.00 2.18 17.94
CA THR A 109 1.62 0.86 17.79
C THR A 109 2.84 0.69 18.70
N SER A 110 3.62 1.73 18.94
CA SER A 110 4.75 1.65 19.88
C SER A 110 4.29 1.46 21.33
N GLU A 111 3.19 2.10 21.74
CA GLU A 111 2.60 1.98 23.08
C GLU A 111 2.02 0.57 23.31
N LEU A 112 1.30 0.00 22.33
CA LEU A 112 0.77 -1.36 22.38
C LEU A 112 1.85 -2.45 22.56
N HIS A 113 3.06 -2.22 22.03
CA HIS A 113 4.18 -3.16 22.18
C HIS A 113 4.94 -2.98 23.50
N GLN A 114 4.76 -1.86 24.21
CA GLN A 114 5.34 -1.63 25.54
C GLN A 114 4.44 -2.14 26.68
N SER A 115 3.16 -2.40 26.40
CA SER A 115 2.18 -2.92 27.37
C SER A 115 2.04 -4.44 27.41
N ASN A 116 2.90 -5.19 26.70
CA ASN A 116 2.91 -6.67 26.66
C ASN A 116 4.22 -7.24 27.19
#